data_AF-A0A2E2CW06-F1
#
_entry.id   AF-A0A2E2CW06-F1
#
_cell.length_a   1.000
_cell.length_b   1.000
_cell.length_c   1.000
_cell.angle_alpha   90.00
_cell.angle_beta   90.00
_cell.angle_gamma   90.00
#
_symmetry.space_group_name_H-M   'P 1'
#
loop_
_entity.id
_entity.type
_entity.pdbx_description
1 polymer ?
#
loop_
_entity_poly.entity_id
_entity_poly.type
_entity_poly.pdbx_seq_one_letter_code
_entity_poly.pdbx_strand_id
1 'polypeptide(L)'
;MTIPFIRTNSSLPAVSATLIGAALIVGLGVTMGSYWTVVALNLFMWIALTQSWSLFSGMTGYISLGHVVAYGIGAYLVAITFKMIPLWLSIPLGGLAAGLFALIVAIPVLRVRGPYFVILTFGLAELVKYILLYTETTFGKSSRLLFGAPKTEILLYWVAAL
;
A
#
# COMPACT_ATOMS: atom_id res chain seq x y z
N MET A 1 -26.06 -3.60 21.82
CA MET A 1 -25.24 -4.83 21.79
C MET A 1 -23.78 -4.39 21.76
N THR A 2 -23.19 -4.21 22.93
CA THR A 2 -21.91 -3.56 23.19
C THR A 2 -20.79 -4.59 23.12
N ILE A 3 -19.97 -4.54 22.08
CA ILE A 3 -18.77 -5.37 21.97
C ILE A 3 -17.74 -4.80 22.98
N PRO A 4 -17.20 -5.60 23.90
CA PRO A 4 -16.31 -5.09 24.94
C PRO A 4 -15.01 -4.63 24.30
N PHE A 5 -14.71 -3.34 24.47
CA PHE A 5 -13.48 -2.71 24.02
C PHE A 5 -12.33 -3.26 24.86
N ILE A 6 -11.53 -4.16 24.29
CA ILE A 6 -10.27 -4.58 24.88
C ILE A 6 -9.36 -3.35 24.89
N ARG A 7 -9.18 -2.76 26.09
CA ARG A 7 -7.99 -1.96 26.38
C ARG A 7 -6.79 -2.89 26.26
N THR A 8 -6.11 -2.90 25.12
CA THR A 8 -4.73 -3.41 25.06
C THR A 8 -3.77 -2.26 24.83
N ASN A 9 -3.09 -1.90 25.90
CA ASN A 9 -1.98 -0.96 25.96
C ASN A 9 -0.70 -1.58 25.34
N SER A 10 -0.80 -2.21 24.17
CA SER A 10 0.27 -3.06 23.61
C SER A 10 0.55 -2.85 22.13
N SER A 11 0.11 -1.73 21.53
CA SER A 11 0.38 -1.44 20.11
C SER A 11 1.86 -1.14 19.84
N LEU A 12 2.55 -0.48 20.78
CA LEU A 12 3.96 -0.13 20.67
C LEU A 12 4.90 -1.36 20.55
N PRO A 13 4.78 -2.43 21.38
CA PRO A 13 5.60 -3.64 21.24
C PRO A 13 5.20 -4.55 20.06
N ALA A 14 3.95 -4.50 19.59
CA ALA A 14 3.48 -5.30 18.46
C ALA A 14 3.96 -4.75 17.11
N VAL A 15 4.02 -3.42 16.97
CA VAL A 15 4.61 -2.73 15.80
C VAL A 15 6.12 -2.95 15.76
N SER A 16 6.80 -2.91 16.91
CA SER A 16 8.25 -3.19 16.96
C SER A 16 8.57 -4.67 16.70
N ALA A 17 7.76 -5.61 17.21
CA ALA A 17 7.95 -7.04 16.93
C ALA A 17 7.73 -7.39 15.45
N THR A 18 6.82 -6.69 14.76
CA THR A 18 6.62 -6.86 13.31
C THR A 18 7.72 -6.20 12.48
N LEU A 19 8.26 -5.05 12.90
CA LEU A 19 9.46 -4.45 12.28
C LEU A 19 10.72 -5.32 12.46
N ILE A 20 10.86 -6.00 13.60
CA ILE A 20 11.98 -6.91 13.86
C ILE A 20 11.83 -8.22 13.06
N GLY A 21 10.62 -8.78 13.00
CA GLY A 21 10.31 -9.92 12.12
C GLY A 21 10.49 -9.57 10.64
N ALA A 22 10.22 -8.31 10.29
CA ALA A 22 10.44 -7.79 8.95
C ALA A 22 11.91 -7.76 8.58
N ALA A 23 12.75 -7.16 9.43
CA ALA A 23 14.18 -7.09 9.22
C ALA A 23 14.83 -8.49 9.10
N LEU A 24 14.37 -9.47 9.89
CA LEU A 24 14.89 -10.85 9.86
C LEU A 24 14.57 -11.59 8.56
N ILE A 25 13.37 -11.39 7.98
CA ILE A 25 12.97 -12.04 6.72
C ILE A 25 13.64 -11.36 5.51
N VAL A 26 13.88 -10.04 5.55
CA VAL A 26 14.71 -9.35 4.54
C VAL A 26 16.14 -9.89 4.57
N GLY A 27 16.75 -10.01 5.76
CA GLY A 27 18.10 -10.57 5.91
C GLY A 27 18.23 -12.01 5.39
N LEU A 28 17.22 -12.85 5.59
CA LEU A 28 17.17 -14.21 5.05
C LEU A 28 16.87 -14.24 3.54
N GLY A 29 16.05 -13.33 3.03
CA GLY A 29 15.72 -13.21 1.60
C GLY A 29 16.84 -12.66 0.71
N VAL A 30 17.84 -11.98 1.30
CA VAL A 30 19.06 -11.52 0.60
C VAL A 30 20.00 -12.70 0.30
N THR A 31 19.94 -13.78 1.10
CA THR A 31 20.85 -14.94 1.00
C THR A 31 20.28 -16.11 0.18
N MET A 32 18.99 -16.07 -0.16
CA MET A 32 18.26 -17.14 -0.85
C MET A 32 17.65 -16.57 -2.14
N GLY A 33 17.95 -17.19 -3.29
CA GLY A 33 17.80 -16.62 -4.65
C GLY A 33 16.47 -15.94 -5.04
N SER A 34 16.50 -15.22 -6.18
CA SER A 34 15.50 -14.24 -6.70
C SER A 34 14.01 -14.53 -6.43
N TYR A 35 13.57 -15.79 -6.44
CA TYR A 35 12.18 -16.16 -6.14
C TYR A 35 11.78 -15.83 -4.69
N TRP A 36 12.62 -16.18 -3.71
CA TRP A 36 12.34 -15.97 -2.30
C TRP A 36 12.32 -14.48 -1.94
N THR A 37 13.13 -13.67 -2.62
CA THR A 37 13.09 -12.21 -2.46
C THR A 37 11.76 -11.61 -2.92
N VAL A 38 11.22 -12.04 -4.07
CA VAL A 38 9.93 -11.54 -4.56
C VAL A 38 8.79 -11.94 -3.62
N VAL A 39 8.83 -13.17 -3.10
CA VAL A 39 7.86 -13.62 -2.09
C VAL A 39 7.97 -12.79 -0.81
N ALA A 40 9.19 -12.55 -0.32
CA ALA A 40 9.43 -11.71 0.85
C ALA A 40 8.92 -10.28 0.66
N LEU A 41 9.21 -9.64 -0.48
CA LEU A 41 8.71 -8.29 -0.80
C LEU A 41 7.18 -8.23 -0.87
N ASN A 42 6.53 -9.25 -1.44
CA ASN A 42 5.06 -9.32 -1.45
C ASN A 42 4.50 -9.48 -0.04
N LEU A 43 5.11 -10.32 0.79
CA LEU A 43 4.71 -10.45 2.20
C LEU A 43 4.86 -9.12 2.94
N PHE A 44 5.96 -8.39 2.73
CA PHE A 44 6.16 -7.06 3.33
C PHE A 44 5.08 -6.07 2.96
N MET A 45 4.76 -6.00 1.67
CA MET A 45 3.70 -5.16 1.17
C MET A 45 2.36 -5.48 1.87
N TRP A 46 1.97 -6.76 1.94
CA TRP A 46 0.72 -7.15 2.61
C TRP A 46 0.74 -6.88 4.12
N ILE A 47 1.87 -7.08 4.80
CA ILE A 47 2.02 -6.76 6.23
C ILE A 47 1.86 -5.25 6.44
N ALA A 48 2.54 -4.42 5.65
CA ALA A 48 2.45 -2.96 5.75
C ALA A 48 1.02 -2.46 5.49
N LEU A 49 0.35 -3.00 4.48
CA LEU A 49 -1.06 -2.67 4.18
C LEU A 49 -1.96 -3.07 5.36
N THR A 50 -1.81 -4.28 5.87
CA THR A 50 -2.61 -4.78 7.00
C THR A 50 -2.39 -3.95 8.25
N GLN A 51 -1.14 -3.52 8.50
CA GLN A 51 -0.79 -2.66 9.64
C GLN A 51 -1.44 -1.27 9.53
N SER A 52 -1.42 -0.66 8.35
CA SER A 52 -2.10 0.61 8.13
C SER A 52 -3.61 0.50 8.37
N TRP A 53 -4.22 -0.60 7.94
CA TRP A 53 -5.64 -0.87 8.12
C TRP A 53 -6.00 -1.18 9.58
N SER A 54 -5.18 -1.96 10.28
CA SER A 54 -5.42 -2.32 11.68
C SER A 54 -5.35 -1.11 12.60
N LEU A 55 -4.44 -0.16 12.34
CA LEU A 55 -4.37 1.11 13.05
C LEU A 55 -5.63 1.95 12.84
N PHE A 56 -6.10 2.07 11.60
CA PHE A 56 -7.29 2.87 11.28
C PHE A 56 -8.56 2.26 11.88
N SER A 57 -8.79 0.96 11.64
CA SER A 57 -9.95 0.20 12.11
C SER A 57 -9.97 0.08 13.62
N GLY A 58 -8.81 -0.17 14.24
CA GLY A 58 -8.66 -0.33 15.68
C GLY A 58 -8.94 0.95 16.49
N MET A 59 -8.62 2.13 15.95
CA MET A 59 -8.87 3.41 16.65
C MET A 59 -10.28 3.95 16.45
N THR A 60 -10.87 3.74 15.26
CA THR A 60 -12.16 4.38 14.89
C THR A 60 -13.37 3.46 15.03
N GLY A 61 -13.18 2.14 15.09
CA GLY A 61 -14.27 1.17 15.07
C GLY A 61 -15.01 1.09 13.72
N TYR A 62 -14.50 1.77 12.68
CA TYR A 62 -15.05 1.74 11.32
C TYR A 62 -14.20 0.86 10.40
N ILE A 63 -14.87 0.12 9.52
CA ILE A 63 -14.22 -0.70 8.49
C ILE A 63 -13.96 0.17 7.26
N SER A 64 -12.70 0.47 6.95
CA SER A 64 -12.33 1.21 5.73
C SER A 64 -11.90 0.27 4.60
N LEU A 65 -12.54 0.37 3.44
CA LEU A 65 -12.11 -0.32 2.21
C LEU A 65 -11.22 0.57 1.32
N GLY A 66 -11.06 1.85 1.68
CA GLY A 66 -10.38 2.85 0.85
C GLY A 66 -8.86 2.72 0.79
N HIS A 67 -8.22 1.92 1.66
CA HIS A 67 -6.75 1.78 1.67
C HIS A 67 -6.20 1.23 0.36
N VAL A 68 -6.98 0.38 -0.34
CA VAL A 68 -6.63 -0.21 -1.64
C VAL A 68 -6.47 0.88 -2.71
N VAL A 69 -7.22 1.98 -2.59
CA VAL A 69 -7.15 3.12 -3.52
C VAL A 69 -5.82 3.85 -3.41
N ALA A 70 -5.38 4.15 -2.19
CA ALA A 70 -4.10 4.81 -1.95
C ALA A 70 -2.93 3.93 -2.44
N TYR A 71 -2.98 2.63 -2.14
CA TYR A 71 -2.01 1.66 -2.64
C TYR A 71 -1.99 1.58 -4.18
N GLY A 72 -3.16 1.47 -4.81
CA GLY A 72 -3.29 1.34 -6.26
C GLY A 72 -2.77 2.56 -7.02
N ILE A 73 -3.07 3.78 -6.56
CA ILE A 73 -2.58 5.03 -7.18
C ILE A 73 -1.06 5.13 -7.06
N GLY A 74 -0.50 4.84 -5.88
CA GLY A 74 0.94 4.85 -5.67
C GLY A 74 1.67 3.84 -6.57
N ALA A 75 1.17 2.60 -6.63
CA ALA A 75 1.74 1.56 -7.50
C ALA A 75 1.65 1.92 -8.99
N TYR A 76 0.54 2.51 -9.42
CA TYR A 76 0.34 2.94 -10.81
C TYR A 76 1.30 4.06 -11.23
N LEU A 77 1.50 5.06 -10.36
CA LEU A 77 2.44 6.15 -10.61
C LEU A 77 3.89 5.66 -10.69
N VAL A 78 4.28 4.75 -9.80
CA VAL A 78 5.60 4.10 -9.87
C VAL A 78 5.73 3.30 -11.17
N ALA A 79 4.71 2.56 -11.58
CA ALA A 79 4.72 1.78 -12.81
C ALA A 79 4.93 2.64 -14.07
N ILE A 80 4.30 3.81 -14.15
CA ILE A 80 4.49 4.76 -15.26
C ILE A 80 5.89 5.40 -15.21
N THR A 81 6.33 5.79 -14.01
CA THR A 81 7.55 6.59 -13.82
C THR A 81 8.84 5.77 -13.85
N PHE A 82 8.76 4.46 -13.60
CA PHE A 82 9.92 3.58 -13.47
C PHE A 82 10.83 3.55 -14.72
N LYS A 83 10.30 3.84 -15.92
CA LYS A 83 11.10 3.94 -17.16
C LYS A 83 11.72 5.32 -17.41
N MET A 84 11.25 6.36 -16.72
CA MET A 84 11.65 7.75 -16.95
C MET A 84 12.64 8.27 -15.90
N ILE A 85 12.55 7.78 -14.68
CA ILE A 85 13.28 8.30 -13.51
C ILE A 85 13.92 7.14 -12.75
N PRO A 86 15.10 7.31 -12.12
CA PRO A 86 15.67 6.30 -11.23
C PRO A 86 14.66 5.82 -10.18
N LEU A 87 14.65 4.51 -9.93
CA LEU A 87 13.69 3.83 -9.06
C LEU A 87 13.64 4.46 -7.65
N TRP A 88 14.79 4.90 -7.13
CA TRP A 88 14.91 5.57 -5.84
C TRP A 88 14.05 6.84 -5.71
N LEU A 89 13.92 7.61 -6.78
CA LEU A 89 13.12 8.84 -6.76
C LEU A 89 11.65 8.55 -7.10
N SER A 90 11.40 7.50 -7.88
CA SER A 90 10.03 7.10 -8.25
C SER A 90 9.19 6.61 -7.06
N ILE A 91 9.79 5.89 -6.10
CA ILE A 91 9.11 5.36 -4.90
C ILE A 91 8.57 6.49 -4.00
N PRO A 92 9.39 7.43 -3.49
CA PRO A 92 8.91 8.51 -2.63
C PRO A 92 7.97 9.44 -3.38
N LEU A 93 8.16 9.65 -4.68
CA LEU A 93 7.30 10.51 -5.48
C LEU A 93 5.91 9.87 -5.70
N GLY A 94 5.85 8.55 -5.92
CA GLY A 94 4.61 7.78 -5.93
C GLY A 94 3.91 7.78 -4.56
N GLY A 95 4.67 7.62 -3.48
CA GLY A 95 4.16 7.71 -2.10
C GLY A 95 3.62 9.09 -1.74
N LEU A 96 4.32 10.16 -2.12
CA LEU A 96 3.89 11.55 -1.91
C LEU A 96 2.61 11.85 -2.69
N ALA A 97 2.54 11.44 -3.96
CA ALA A 97 1.34 11.64 -4.77
C ALA A 97 0.14 10.85 -4.23
N ALA A 98 0.35 9.60 -3.81
CA ALA A 98 -0.68 8.80 -3.13
C ALA A 98 -1.12 9.44 -1.81
N GLY A 99 -0.17 9.98 -1.03
CA GLY A 99 -0.44 10.68 0.23
C GLY A 99 -1.24 11.97 0.02
N LEU A 100 -0.89 12.77 -0.98
CA LEU A 100 -1.64 13.98 -1.36
C LEU A 100 -3.06 13.64 -1.80
N PHE A 101 -3.22 12.59 -2.63
CA PHE A 101 -4.53 12.12 -3.03
C PHE A 101 -5.35 11.65 -1.82
N ALA A 102 -4.74 10.86 -0.93
CA ALA A 102 -5.39 10.39 0.29
C ALA A 102 -5.80 11.55 1.21
N LEU A 103 -5.00 12.63 1.33
CA LEU A 103 -5.36 13.83 2.09
C LEU A 103 -6.59 14.54 1.51
N ILE A 104 -6.64 14.71 0.19
CA ILE A 104 -7.78 15.35 -0.49
C ILE A 104 -9.06 14.53 -0.25
N VAL A 105 -8.96 13.21 -0.36
CA VAL A 105 -10.10 12.29 -0.18
C VAL A 105 -10.48 12.09 1.29
N ALA A 106 -9.54 12.21 2.23
CA ALA A 106 -9.82 12.10 3.65
C ALA A 106 -10.79 13.18 4.14
N ILE A 107 -10.75 14.39 3.56
CA ILE A 107 -11.62 15.52 3.95
C ILE A 107 -13.12 15.18 3.83
N PRO A 108 -13.66 14.73 2.67
CA PRO A 108 -15.06 14.34 2.56
C PRO A 108 -15.36 13.05 3.32
N VAL A 109 -14.43 12.10 3.36
CA VAL A 109 -14.62 10.78 3.97
C VAL A 109 -14.78 10.87 5.49
N LEU A 110 -14.06 11.77 6.16
CA LEU A 110 -14.15 11.98 7.61
C LEU A 110 -15.44 12.71 8.04
N ARG A 111 -16.18 13.33 7.11
CA ARG A 111 -17.48 13.96 7.43
C ARG A 111 -18.62 12.96 7.59
N VAL A 112 -18.46 11.74 7.07
CA VAL A 112 -19.51 10.71 7.07
C VAL A 112 -19.36 9.82 8.30
N ARG A 113 -20.48 9.54 8.99
CA ARG A 113 -20.49 8.73 10.22
C ARG A 113 -21.29 7.44 10.01
N GLY A 114 -20.85 6.37 10.68
CA GLY A 114 -21.60 5.11 10.72
C GLY A 114 -21.41 4.24 9.47
N PRO A 115 -22.41 3.41 9.11
CA PRO A 115 -22.31 2.44 8.01
C PRO A 115 -22.06 3.07 6.64
N TYR A 116 -22.47 4.33 6.47
CA TYR A 116 -22.28 5.10 5.24
C TYR A 116 -20.81 5.28 4.87
N PHE A 117 -19.90 5.22 5.85
CA PHE A 117 -18.45 5.29 5.62
C PHE A 117 -17.96 4.13 4.76
N VAL A 118 -18.44 2.90 5.02
CA VAL A 118 -18.04 1.70 4.27
C VAL A 118 -18.51 1.83 2.82
N ILE A 119 -19.76 2.23 2.61
CA ILE A 119 -20.37 2.40 1.29
C ILE A 119 -19.61 3.47 0.48
N LEU A 120 -19.28 4.60 1.13
CA LEU A 120 -18.52 5.67 0.50
C LEU A 120 -17.13 5.21 0.05
N THR A 121 -16.39 4.51 0.92
CA THR A 121 -15.05 4.02 0.58
C THR A 121 -15.07 2.93 -0.50
N PHE A 122 -16.12 2.10 -0.54
CA PHE A 122 -16.34 1.16 -1.62
C PHE A 122 -16.62 1.87 -2.96
N GLY A 123 -17.52 2.87 -2.94
CA GLY A 123 -17.83 3.68 -4.12
C GLY A 123 -16.61 4.42 -4.66
N LEU A 124 -15.76 4.95 -3.78
CA LEU A 124 -14.48 5.54 -4.14
C LEU A 124 -13.55 4.53 -4.84
N ALA A 125 -13.46 3.30 -4.31
CA ALA A 125 -12.60 2.28 -4.90
C ALA A 125 -13.05 1.89 -6.31
N GLU A 126 -14.35 1.75 -6.53
CA GLU A 126 -14.89 1.46 -7.86
C GLU A 126 -14.73 2.65 -8.82
N LEU A 127 -14.91 3.88 -8.34
CA LEU A 127 -14.68 5.09 -9.12
C LEU A 127 -13.23 5.20 -9.59
N VAL A 128 -12.26 4.97 -8.70
CA VAL A 128 -10.83 5.03 -9.09
C VAL A 128 -10.47 3.91 -10.05
N LYS A 129 -10.98 2.70 -9.84
CA LYS A 129 -10.82 1.59 -10.79
C LYS A 129 -11.37 1.96 -12.17
N TYR A 130 -12.56 2.58 -12.23
CA TYR A 130 -13.14 3.02 -13.50
C TYR A 130 -12.30 4.10 -14.18
N ILE A 131 -11.79 5.08 -13.43
CA ILE A 131 -10.88 6.10 -13.95
C ILE A 131 -9.60 5.48 -14.51
N LEU A 132 -9.00 4.51 -13.80
CA LEU A 132 -7.80 3.83 -14.26
C LEU A 132 -8.05 3.06 -15.56
N LEU A 133 -9.16 2.32 -15.64
CA LEU A 133 -9.53 1.60 -16.87
C LEU A 133 -9.74 2.55 -18.04
N TYR A 134 -10.43 3.67 -17.83
CA TYR A 134 -10.60 4.71 -18.85
C TYR A 134 -9.27 5.35 -19.28
N THR A 135 -8.36 5.53 -18.33
CA THR A 135 -7.02 6.04 -18.60
C THR A 135 -6.23 5.04 -19.45
N GLU A 136 -6.28 3.75 -19.12
CA GLU A 136 -5.62 2.68 -19.86
C GLU A 136 -6.12 2.52 -21.30
N THR A 137 -7.44 2.63 -21.53
CA THR A 137 -8.02 2.58 -22.89
C THR A 137 -7.58 3.78 -23.73
N THR A 138 -7.46 4.95 -23.13
CA THR A 138 -6.97 6.18 -23.80
C THR A 138 -5.48 6.06 -24.17
N PHE A 139 -4.67 5.43 -23.34
CA PHE A 139 -3.24 5.21 -23.61
C PHE A 139 -2.96 4.02 -24.54
N GLY A 140 -3.98 3.29 -25.01
CA GLY A 140 -3.86 2.20 -25.98
C GLY A 140 -2.99 1.01 -25.51
N LYS A 141 -2.75 0.91 -24.20
CA LYS A 141 -1.82 -0.02 -23.58
C LYS A 141 -2.59 -0.97 -22.67
N SER A 142 -3.14 -2.04 -23.26
CA SER A 142 -3.88 -3.06 -22.53
C SER A 142 -3.06 -3.66 -21.39
N SER A 143 -3.66 -3.57 -20.21
CA SER A 143 -3.28 -4.07 -18.91
C SER A 143 -2.88 -5.56 -18.90
N ARG A 144 -1.57 -5.89 -18.99
CA ARG A 144 -0.94 -7.01 -18.25
C ARG A 144 0.55 -7.27 -18.50
N LEU A 145 1.21 -6.64 -19.49
CA LEU A 145 2.57 -7.07 -19.92
C LEU A 145 3.65 -5.97 -19.99
N LEU A 146 3.39 -4.72 -19.60
CA LEU A 146 4.24 -3.59 -20.02
C LEU A 146 5.45 -3.23 -19.15
N PHE A 147 5.62 -3.82 -17.98
CA PHE A 147 6.75 -3.49 -17.12
C PHE A 147 7.39 -4.78 -16.63
N GLY A 148 8.40 -5.24 -17.37
CA GLY A 148 9.38 -6.17 -16.81
C GLY A 148 9.86 -5.62 -15.48
N ALA A 149 9.80 -6.46 -14.44
CA ALA A 149 10.25 -6.07 -13.12
C ALA A 149 11.73 -5.62 -13.22
N PRO A 150 12.12 -4.52 -12.55
CA PRO A 150 13.53 -4.24 -12.31
C PRO A 150 14.19 -5.51 -11.78
N LYS A 151 15.41 -5.82 -12.26
CA LYS A 151 16.20 -6.92 -11.71
C LYS A 151 16.19 -6.83 -10.18
N THR A 152 15.82 -7.94 -9.54
CA THR A 152 15.65 -8.09 -8.08
C THR A 152 16.86 -7.56 -7.30
N GLU A 153 18.05 -7.61 -7.89
CA GLU A 153 19.29 -7.05 -7.35
C GLU A 153 19.19 -5.54 -7.06
N ILE A 154 18.60 -4.72 -7.96
CA ILE A 154 18.48 -3.26 -7.75
C ILE A 154 17.47 -2.93 -6.64
N LEU A 155 16.41 -3.72 -6.48
CA LEU A 155 15.44 -3.56 -5.38
C LEU A 155 16.06 -3.92 -4.02
N LEU A 156 16.89 -4.97 -3.98
CA LEU A 156 17.55 -5.48 -2.77
C LEU A 156 18.66 -4.56 -2.25
N TYR A 157 19.53 -4.04 -3.12
CA TYR A 157 20.65 -3.18 -2.70
C TYR A 157 20.21 -1.89 -2.01
N TRP A 158 18.97 -1.42 -2.23
CA TRP A 158 18.48 -0.16 -1.67
C TRP A 158 17.58 -0.32 -0.44
N VAL A 159 16.85 -1.44 -0.31
CA VAL A 159 16.08 -1.76 0.91
C VAL A 159 17.01 -2.23 2.05
N ALA A 160 18.16 -2.83 1.73
CA ALA A 160 19.16 -3.24 2.71
C ALA A 160 20.19 -2.14 3.07
N ALA A 161 20.19 -1.00 2.36
CA ALA A 161 21.10 0.13 2.61
C ALA A 161 20.50 1.21 3.53
N LEU A 162 19.32 0.97 4.10
CA LEU A 162 18.66 1.80 5.13
C LEU A 162 18.60 1.03 6.45
#